data_AF-F0ZTR4-F1
#
_entry.id   AF-F0ZTR4-F1
#
_cell.length_a   1.000
_cell.length_b   1.000
_cell.length_c   1.000
_cell.angle_alpha   90.00
_cell.angle_beta   90.00
_cell.angle_gamma   90.00
#
_symmetry.space_group_name_H-M   'P 1'
#
loop_
_entity.id
_entity.type
_entity.pdbx_description
1 polymer ?
#
loop_
_entity_poly.entity_id
_entity_poly.type
_entity_poly.pdbx_seq_one_letter_code
_entity_poly.pdbx_strand_id
1 'polypeptide(L)'
;KKVFTNVLNLLMKKDPHQLFYSPVTEEIAPDYFTYIKKPMDFSTMIKKNNDGKYISIDLFTYDFTLICENCMKYNDANSVYYKDARKLLI
;
A
#
# COMPACT_ATOMS: atom_id res chain seq x y z
N LYS A 1 9.47 -15.88 -4.61
CA LYS A 1 8.00 -16.11 -4.61
C LYS A 1 7.45 -16.34 -3.20
N LYS A 2 7.82 -17.41 -2.47
CA LYS A 2 7.25 -17.69 -1.13
C LYS A 2 7.58 -16.64 -0.05
N VAL A 3 8.79 -16.05 -0.10
CA VAL A 3 9.21 -15.01 0.87
C VAL A 3 8.29 -13.78 0.82
N PHE A 4 8.12 -13.16 -0.35
CA PHE A 4 7.25 -11.98 -0.47
C PHE A 4 5.78 -12.29 -0.18
N THR A 5 5.29 -13.49 -0.52
CA THR A 5 3.94 -13.92 -0.09
C THR A 5 3.82 -13.94 1.43
N ASN A 6 4.80 -14.50 2.15
CA ASN A 6 4.77 -14.52 3.61
C ASN A 6 4.83 -13.10 4.20
N VAL A 7 5.66 -12.22 3.63
CA VAL A 7 5.76 -10.83 4.06
C VAL A 7 4.45 -10.08 3.81
N LEU A 8 3.84 -10.20 2.63
CA LEU A 8 2.52 -9.62 2.33
C LEU A 8 1.47 -10.07 3.34
N ASN A 9 1.43 -11.36 3.68
CA ASN A 9 0.50 -11.88 4.68
C ASN A 9 0.73 -11.28 6.07
N LEU A 10 1.99 -11.00 6.45
CA LEU A 10 2.30 -10.34 7.72
C LEU A 10 1.93 -8.85 7.70
N LEU A 11 2.15 -8.16 6.58
CA LEU A 11 1.79 -6.75 6.43
C LEU A 11 0.27 -6.55 6.42
N MET A 12 -0.49 -7.38 5.71
CA MET A 12 -1.96 -7.34 5.72
C MET A 12 -2.53 -7.63 7.12
N LYS A 13 -1.90 -8.50 7.91
CA LYS A 13 -2.30 -8.72 9.32
C LYS A 13 -2.10 -7.49 10.20
N LYS A 14 -1.18 -6.57 9.84
CA LYS A 14 -0.99 -5.29 10.53
C LYS A 14 -2.00 -4.22 10.11
N ASP A 15 -2.81 -4.48 9.07
CA ASP A 15 -3.92 -3.65 8.61
C ASP A 15 -5.25 -4.40 8.78
N PRO A 16 -5.75 -4.54 10.02
CA PRO A 16 -6.94 -5.36 10.30
C PRO A 16 -8.23 -4.82 9.66
N HIS A 17 -8.26 -3.53 9.33
CA HIS A 17 -9.38 -2.87 8.66
C HIS A 17 -9.29 -2.95 7.13
N GLN A 18 -8.20 -3.52 6.59
CA GLN A 18 -7.98 -3.70 5.15
C GLN A 18 -8.03 -2.39 4.36
N LEU A 19 -7.58 -1.30 4.99
CA LEU A 19 -7.55 0.04 4.37
C LEU A 19 -6.65 0.08 3.13
N PHE A 20 -5.63 -0.78 3.08
CA PHE A 20 -4.62 -0.80 2.04
C PHE A 20 -4.73 -2.03 1.13
N TYR A 21 -5.80 -2.82 1.25
CA TYR A 21 -5.94 -4.06 0.49
C TYR A 21 -6.25 -3.81 -0.99
N SER A 22 -7.23 -2.95 -1.27
CA SER A 22 -7.73 -2.68 -2.62
C SER A 22 -7.25 -1.32 -3.15
N PRO A 23 -7.21 -1.14 -4.48
CA PRO A 23 -6.91 0.16 -5.08
C PRO A 23 -7.90 1.24 -4.61
N VAL A 24 -7.38 2.43 -4.30
CA VAL A 24 -8.21 3.60 -3.98
C VAL A 24 -8.92 4.10 -5.24
N THR A 25 -10.21 4.39 -5.14
CA THR A 25 -11.04 4.95 -6.22
C THR A 25 -11.40 6.41 -5.94
N GLU A 26 -11.78 7.16 -6.97
CA GLU A 26 -12.22 8.55 -6.79
C GLU A 26 -13.58 8.67 -6.08
N GLU A 27 -14.37 7.59 -6.06
CA GLU A 27 -15.63 7.52 -5.31
C GLU A 27 -15.37 7.61 -3.79
N ILE A 28 -14.33 6.94 -3.31
CA ILE A 28 -13.99 6.92 -1.87
C ILE A 28 -13.00 8.03 -1.48
N ALA A 29 -12.25 8.54 -2.46
CA ALA A 29 -11.22 9.56 -2.29
C ALA A 29 -11.29 10.57 -3.45
N PRO A 30 -12.09 11.64 -3.34
CA PRO A 30 -12.21 12.66 -4.37
C PRO A 30 -10.85 13.23 -4.79
N ASP A 31 -10.64 13.41 -6.10
CA ASP A 31 -9.41 13.94 -6.70
C ASP A 31 -8.13 13.13 -6.41
N TYR A 32 -8.23 11.86 -5.98
CA TYR A 32 -7.07 11.07 -5.57
C TYR A 32 -5.95 11.03 -6.63
N PHE A 33 -6.30 10.84 -7.90
CA PHE A 33 -5.31 10.76 -9.00
C PHE A 33 -4.75 12.13 -9.41
N THR A 34 -5.37 13.22 -8.97
CA THR A 34 -4.81 14.57 -9.08
C THR A 34 -3.55 14.72 -8.21
N TYR A 35 -3.55 14.13 -7.01
CA TYR A 35 -2.44 14.22 -6.06
C TYR A 35 -1.49 13.01 -6.12
N ILE A 36 -2.02 11.81 -6.37
CA ILE A 36 -1.29 10.54 -6.32
C ILE A 36 -1.05 10.02 -7.73
N LYS A 37 0.21 10.04 -8.15
CA LYS A 37 0.62 9.68 -9.53
C LYS A 37 1.01 8.22 -9.71
N LYS A 38 1.31 7.52 -8.62
CA LYS A 38 1.70 6.11 -8.62
C LYS A 38 0.92 5.38 -7.52
N PRO A 39 -0.39 5.13 -7.73
CA PRO A 39 -1.20 4.38 -6.76
C PRO A 39 -0.63 2.97 -6.57
N MET A 40 -0.78 2.44 -5.36
CA MET A 40 -0.37 1.09 -4.98
C MET A 40 -1.25 0.61 -3.82
N ASP A 41 -1.43 -0.71 -3.74
CA ASP A 41 -2.23 -1.43 -2.75
C ASP A 41 -1.76 -2.89 -2.66
N PHE A 42 -2.17 -3.62 -1.62
CA PHE A 42 -1.71 -5.00 -1.42
C PHE A 42 -2.19 -5.96 -2.51
N SER A 43 -3.41 -5.80 -3.04
CA SER A 43 -3.90 -6.67 -4.12
C SER A 43 -3.08 -6.53 -5.40
N THR A 44 -2.66 -5.29 -5.73
CA THR A 44 -1.73 -5.00 -6.82
C THR A 44 -0.35 -5.61 -6.54
N MET A 45 0.16 -5.50 -5.31
CA MET A 45 1.43 -6.15 -4.94
C MET A 45 1.35 -7.68 -5.03
N ILE A 46 0.25 -8.30 -4.59
CA ILE A 46 0.01 -9.75 -4.71
C ILE A 46 0.07 -10.17 -6.19
N LYS A 47 -0.62 -9.42 -7.07
CA LYS A 47 -0.57 -9.67 -8.50
C LYS A 47 0.85 -9.53 -9.06
N LYS A 48 1.58 -8.45 -8.72
CA LYS A 48 2.97 -8.24 -9.14
C LYS A 48 3.89 -9.38 -8.68
N ASN A 49 3.71 -9.89 -7.46
CA ASN A 49 4.47 -11.03 -6.95
C ASN A 49 4.16 -12.33 -7.72
N ASN A 50 2.89 -12.60 -8.00
CA ASN A 50 2.48 -13.79 -8.77
C ASN A 50 3.04 -13.75 -10.20
N ASP A 51 3.03 -12.56 -10.81
CA ASP A 51 3.59 -12.26 -12.13
C ASP A 51 5.15 -12.22 -12.13
N GLY A 52 5.79 -12.47 -10.99
CA GLY A 52 7.25 -12.52 -10.85
C GLY A 52 7.96 -11.17 -10.97
N LYS A 53 7.26 -10.05 -10.72
CA LYS A 53 7.79 -8.69 -10.89
C LYS A 53 8.73 -8.25 -9.76
N TYR A 54 8.67 -8.89 -8.60
CA TYR A 54 9.62 -8.65 -7.52
C TYR A 54 10.83 -9.56 -7.67
N ILE A 55 11.82 -9.08 -8.42
CA ILE A 55 13.12 -9.74 -8.60
C ILE A 55 14.16 -9.30 -7.56
N SER A 56 13.86 -8.26 -6.77
CA SER A 56 14.67 -7.78 -5.66
C SER A 56 13.79 -7.31 -4.49
N ILE A 57 14.36 -7.24 -3.30
CA ILE A 57 13.69 -6.69 -2.12
C ILE A 57 13.39 -5.19 -2.31
N ASP A 58 14.25 -4.45 -3.00
CA ASP A 58 14.07 -3.01 -3.23
C ASP A 58 12.80 -2.71 -4.02
N LEU A 59 12.48 -3.52 -5.03
CA LEU A 59 11.26 -3.37 -5.81
C LEU A 59 10.00 -3.64 -4.97
N PHE A 60 10.07 -4.61 -4.06
CA PHE A 60 8.99 -4.92 -3.14
C PHE A 60 8.80 -3.81 -2.11
N THR A 61 9.88 -3.37 -1.48
CA THR A 61 9.88 -2.30 -0.47
C THR A 61 9.43 -0.98 -1.09
N TYR A 62 9.83 -0.67 -2.33
CA TYR A 62 9.37 0.52 -3.03
C TYR A 62 7.84 0.58 -3.15
N ASP A 63 7.20 -0.51 -3.60
CA ASP A 63 5.73 -0.55 -3.70
C ASP A 63 5.05 -0.50 -2.33
N PHE A 64 5.60 -1.19 -1.32
CA PHE A 64 5.06 -1.12 0.04
C PHE A 64 5.14 0.30 0.62
N THR A 65 6.28 0.98 0.44
CA THR A 65 6.46 2.36 0.85
C THR A 65 5.49 3.28 0.12
N LEU A 66 5.25 3.06 -1.18
CA LEU A 66 4.24 3.83 -1.93
C LEU A 66 2.85 3.74 -1.32
N ILE A 67 2.41 2.58 -0.81
CA ILE A 67 1.11 2.45 -0.13
C ILE A 67 1.03 3.46 1.03
N CYS A 68 2.06 3.47 1.89
CA CYS A 68 2.09 4.30 3.09
C CYS A 68 2.26 5.79 2.75
N GLU A 69 3.19 6.12 1.86
CA GLU A 69 3.47 7.51 1.45
C GLU A 69 2.31 8.14 0.69
N ASN A 70 1.65 7.41 -0.20
CA ASN A 70 0.47 7.92 -0.90
C ASN A 70 -0.67 8.22 0.07
N CYS A 71 -0.90 7.31 1.04
CA CYS A 71 -1.90 7.53 2.08
C CYS A 71 -1.58 8.77 2.91
N MET A 72 -0.33 8.91 3.38
CA MET A 72 0.12 10.06 4.16
C MET A 72 0.13 11.37 3.35
N LYS A 73 0.31 11.30 2.03
CA LYS A 73 0.29 12.46 1.15
C LYS A 73 -1.13 12.97 0.89
N TYR A 74 -2.08 12.05 0.69
CA TYR A 74 -3.45 12.41 0.37
C TYR A 74 -4.25 12.82 1.62
N ASN A 75 -4.04 12.13 2.75
CA ASN A 75 -4.85 12.32 3.96
C ASN A 75 -4.21 13.31 4.94
N ASP A 76 -5.05 14.05 5.68
CA ASP A 76 -4.61 14.94 6.76
C ASP A 76 -3.83 14.16 7.85
N ALA A 77 -2.80 14.78 8.42
CA ALA A 77 -1.94 14.17 9.44
C ALA A 77 -2.69 13.71 10.71
N ASN A 78 -3.86 14.29 10.98
CA ASN A 78 -4.71 13.94 12.12
C ASN A 78 -5.69 12.80 11.81
N SER A 79 -5.90 12.47 10.53
CA SER A 79 -6.80 11.40 10.11
C SER A 79 -6.35 10.03 10.58
N VAL A 80 -7.29 9.09 10.69
CA VAL A 80 -6.97 7.69 11.03
C VAL A 80 -6.10 7.06 9.95
N TYR A 81 -6.37 7.36 8.67
CA TYR A 81 -5.63 6.82 7.53
C TYR A 81 -4.15 7.18 7.56
N TYR A 82 -3.84 8.46 7.82
CA TYR A 82 -2.45 8.91 7.94
C TYR A 82 -1.74 8.22 9.10
N LYS A 83 -2.38 8.16 10.27
CA LYS A 83 -1.80 7.56 11.48
C LYS A 83 -1.54 6.06 11.30
N ASP A 84 -2.46 5.34 10.68
CA ASP A 84 -2.33 3.92 10.40
C ASP A 84 -1.23 3.66 9.34
N ALA A 85 -1.18 4.45 8.26
CA ALA A 85 -0.10 4.36 7.27
C ALA A 85 1.28 4.63 7.89
N ARG A 86 1.39 5.66 8.74
CA ARG A 86 2.63 5.98 9.45
C ARG A 86 3.06 4.85 10.38
N LYS A 87 2.11 4.25 11.13
CA LYS A 87 2.36 3.13 12.03
C LYS A 87 2.77 1.86 11.28
N LEU A 88 2.25 1.65 10.08
CA LEU A 88 2.57 0.50 9.25
C LEU A 88 3.97 0.59 8.64
N LEU A 89 4.44 1.80 8.34
CA LEU A 89 5.74 2.07 7.74
C LEU A 89 6.92 1.93 8.73
N ILE A 90 6.69 2.16 10.02
CA ILE A 90 7.70 2.09 11.11
C ILE A 90 7.74 0.72 11.79
#